data_AF-A0A7S3L299-F1
#
_entry.id   AF-A0A7S3L299-F1
#
_cell.length_a   1.000
_cell.length_b   1.000
_cell.length_c   1.000
_cell.angle_alpha   90.00
_cell.angle_beta   90.00
_cell.angle_gamma   90.00
#
_symmetry.space_group_name_H-M   'P 1'
#
loop_
_entity.id
_entity.type
_entity.pdbx_description
1 polymer ?
#
loop_
_entity_poly.entity_id
_entity_poly.type
_entity_poly.pdbx_seq_one_letter_code
_entity_poly.pdbx_strand_id
1 'polypeptide(L)'
;SSSSSSSFLNKATIICKGQTDRILIGIDSSGSESEIQCTELGGLKRSGGIGDILAGTTGTLAAWQYILRQQTENKSQDKDESWTAAAWTACHLVKRTTRMAWQDQKRAMTAPDILARLGRVFDEMIGQEYNESGSDGDKAV
;
A
#
# COMPACT_ATOMS: atom_id res chain seq x y z
N SER A 1 10.31 -36.23 -8.07
CA SER A 1 10.16 -35.39 -9.27
C SER A 1 9.31 -34.17 -8.93
N SER A 2 9.89 -33.13 -8.33
CA SER A 2 9.14 -31.93 -7.91
C SER A 2 10.06 -30.70 -7.85
N SER A 3 10.74 -30.38 -8.95
CA SER A 3 11.80 -29.35 -8.95
C SER A 3 11.71 -28.45 -10.18
N SER A 4 10.66 -27.64 -10.28
CA SER A 4 10.59 -26.57 -11.31
C SER A 4 9.63 -25.41 -10.99
N SER A 5 8.74 -25.52 -10.00
CA SER A 5 7.71 -24.48 -9.77
C SER A 5 8.08 -23.37 -8.76
N SER A 6 9.23 -23.45 -8.07
CA SER A 6 9.54 -22.56 -6.94
C SER A 6 10.40 -21.33 -7.26
N SER A 7 11.03 -21.23 -8.43
CA SER A 7 11.98 -20.14 -8.73
C SER A 7 11.32 -18.76 -8.88
N PHE A 8 10.04 -18.71 -9.25
CA PHE A 8 9.31 -17.44 -9.42
C PHE A 8 8.89 -16.83 -8.08
N LEU A 9 8.42 -17.66 -7.14
CA LEU A 9 8.04 -17.20 -5.79
C LEU A 9 9.26 -16.71 -5.01
N ASN A 10 10.45 -17.22 -5.33
CA ASN A 10 11.70 -16.78 -4.72
C ASN A 10 12.03 -15.30 -4.98
N LYS A 11 11.33 -14.59 -5.88
CA LYS A 11 11.53 -13.14 -6.08
C LYS A 11 10.25 -12.33 -5.93
N ALA A 12 9.20 -12.95 -5.41
CA ALA A 12 7.91 -12.31 -5.23
C ALA A 12 7.79 -11.71 -3.84
N THR A 13 7.14 -10.55 -3.74
CA THR A 13 6.59 -10.04 -2.49
C THR A 13 5.16 -10.56 -2.34
N ILE A 14 4.87 -11.26 -1.24
CA ILE A 14 3.59 -11.92 -0.98
C ILE A 14 2.92 -11.26 0.22
N ILE A 15 1.69 -10.78 0.03
CA ILE A 15 0.86 -10.24 1.11
C ILE A 15 -0.12 -11.32 1.61
N CYS A 16 0.11 -11.81 2.82
CA CYS A 16 -0.79 -12.70 3.53
C CYS A 16 -1.71 -11.89 4.46
N LYS A 17 -2.93 -11.61 4.01
CA LYS A 17 -3.92 -10.85 4.79
C LYS A 17 -4.36 -11.60 6.05
N GLY A 18 -4.52 -10.88 7.14
CA GLY A 18 -4.97 -11.43 8.42
C GLY A 18 -5.36 -10.36 9.42
N GLN A 19 -5.50 -10.75 10.70
CA GLN A 19 -5.60 -9.77 11.79
C GLN A 19 -4.38 -8.84 11.77
N THR A 20 -3.21 -9.43 11.62
CA THR A 20 -1.95 -8.79 11.20
C THR A 20 -1.67 -9.24 9.78
N ASP A 21 -1.33 -8.32 8.88
CA ASP A 21 -0.94 -8.71 7.52
C ASP A 21 0.55 -9.03 7.54
N ARG A 22 0.92 -10.19 7.00
CA ARG A 22 2.32 -10.60 6.86
C ARG A 22 2.76 -10.36 5.43
N ILE A 23 3.89 -9.69 5.26
CA ILE A 23 4.48 -9.40 3.95
C ILE A 23 5.77 -10.22 3.87
N LEU A 24 5.71 -11.28 3.09
CA LEU A 24 6.84 -12.17 2.86
C LEU A 24 7.60 -11.69 1.64
N ILE A 25 8.91 -11.61 1.77
CA ILE A 25 9.82 -11.20 0.72
C ILE A 25 10.57 -12.47 0.36
N GLY A 26 10.44 -12.90 -0.90
CA GLY A 26 11.25 -14.00 -1.43
C GLY A 26 12.75 -13.68 -1.31
N ILE A 27 13.58 -14.65 -1.69
CA ILE A 27 15.04 -14.54 -1.75
C ILE A 27 15.48 -13.17 -2.29
N ASP A 28 15.94 -12.32 -1.36
CA ASP A 28 16.42 -10.98 -1.65
C ASP A 28 17.82 -11.01 -2.31
N SER A 29 18.36 -9.84 -2.62
CA SER A 29 19.71 -9.69 -3.17
C SER A 29 20.82 -10.29 -2.29
N SER A 30 20.56 -10.54 -1.00
CA SER A 30 21.46 -11.19 -0.04
C SER A 30 21.31 -12.72 -0.01
N GLY A 31 20.31 -13.29 -0.67
CA GLY A 31 20.02 -14.72 -0.68
C GLY A 31 19.13 -15.18 0.47
N SER A 32 18.50 -14.26 1.22
CA SER A 32 17.69 -14.58 2.40
C SER A 32 16.21 -14.26 2.17
N GLU A 33 15.33 -15.03 2.82
CA GLU A 33 13.92 -14.67 2.95
C GLU A 33 13.74 -13.73 4.13
N SER A 34 12.84 -12.76 4.00
CA SER A 34 12.50 -11.86 5.10
C SER A 34 10.99 -11.64 5.21
N GLU A 35 10.54 -11.29 6.41
CA GLU A 35 9.13 -11.03 6.71
C GLU A 35 9.01 -9.70 7.46
N ILE A 36 8.04 -8.88 7.05
CA ILE A 36 7.58 -7.75 7.83
C ILE A 36 6.08 -7.86 8.11
N GLN A 37 5.62 -7.22 9.17
CA GLN A 37 4.24 -7.28 9.62
C GLN A 37 3.59 -5.89 9.64
N CYS A 38 2.36 -5.81 9.11
CA CYS A 38 1.50 -4.67 9.27
C CYS A 38 0.46 -4.96 10.37
N THR A 39 0.68 -4.34 11.53
CA THR A 39 -0.13 -4.46 12.74
C THR A 39 -1.22 -3.39 12.85
N GLU A 40 -1.40 -2.58 11.80
CA GLU A 40 -2.46 -1.57 11.76
C GLU A 40 -3.83 -2.22 11.95
N LEU A 41 -4.75 -1.53 12.64
CA LEU A 41 -6.06 -2.08 12.95
C LEU A 41 -7.03 -1.80 11.79
N GLY A 42 -7.62 -2.86 11.25
CA GLY A 42 -8.67 -2.80 10.25
C GLY A 42 -10.09 -2.61 10.81
N GLY A 43 -11.06 -2.50 9.91
CA GLY A 43 -12.48 -2.59 10.25
C GLY A 43 -12.90 -4.00 10.66
N LEU A 44 -14.00 -4.12 11.40
CA LEU A 44 -14.48 -5.42 11.91
C LEU A 44 -15.29 -6.22 10.88
N LYS A 45 -15.65 -5.62 9.73
CA LYS A 45 -16.41 -6.29 8.67
C LYS A 45 -15.53 -6.63 7.48
N ARG A 46 -15.76 -7.84 6.97
CA ARG A 46 -15.23 -8.33 5.70
C ARG A 46 -16.29 -8.13 4.62
N SER A 47 -16.22 -7.02 3.89
CA SER A 47 -17.01 -6.84 2.67
C SER A 47 -16.29 -7.46 1.47
N GLY A 48 -17.05 -7.90 0.48
CA GLY A 48 -16.49 -8.20 -0.84
C GLY A 48 -15.85 -6.95 -1.45
N GLY A 49 -14.77 -7.12 -2.22
CA GLY A 49 -14.07 -6.02 -2.91
C GLY A 49 -12.91 -5.37 -2.15
N ILE A 50 -12.74 -5.63 -0.84
CA ILE A 50 -11.58 -5.09 -0.08
C ILE A 50 -10.25 -5.61 -0.66
N GLY A 51 -10.23 -6.85 -1.15
CA GLY A 51 -9.05 -7.43 -1.79
C GLY A 51 -8.64 -6.68 -3.05
N ASP A 52 -9.60 -6.23 -3.86
CA ASP A 52 -9.35 -5.49 -5.08
C ASP A 52 -8.81 -4.09 -4.77
N ILE A 53 -9.35 -3.44 -3.73
CA ILE A 53 -8.82 -2.16 -3.24
C ILE A 53 -7.37 -2.32 -2.78
N LEU A 54 -7.05 -3.36 -2.01
CA LEU A 54 -5.67 -3.63 -1.59
C LEU A 54 -4.76 -3.87 -2.80
N ALA A 55 -5.16 -4.73 -3.73
CA ALA A 55 -4.36 -5.02 -4.92
C ALA A 55 -4.11 -3.76 -5.77
N GLY A 56 -5.14 -2.94 -6.00
CA GLY A 56 -5.01 -1.68 -6.73
C GLY A 56 -4.11 -0.68 -6.00
N THR A 57 -4.26 -0.55 -4.68
CA THR A 57 -3.41 0.32 -3.85
C THR A 57 -1.94 -0.11 -3.90
N THR A 58 -1.68 -1.41 -3.72
CA THR A 58 -0.32 -1.97 -3.81
C THR A 58 0.29 -1.72 -5.18
N GLY A 59 -0.47 -1.93 -6.27
CA GLY A 59 -0.01 -1.69 -7.63
C GLY A 59 0.35 -0.22 -7.88
N THR A 60 -0.48 0.72 -7.42
CA THR A 60 -0.22 2.16 -7.53
C THR A 60 1.05 2.55 -6.79
N LEU A 61 1.20 2.14 -5.53
CA LEU A 61 2.39 2.48 -4.73
C LEU A 61 3.66 1.86 -5.30
N ALA A 62 3.59 0.61 -5.76
CA ALA A 62 4.71 -0.05 -6.45
C ALA A 62 5.10 0.69 -7.73
N ALA A 63 4.12 1.12 -8.54
CA ALA A 63 4.37 1.87 -9.76
C ALA A 63 5.02 3.23 -9.48
N TRP A 64 4.52 3.99 -8.50
CA TRP A 64 5.14 5.25 -8.09
C TRP A 64 6.56 5.07 -7.63
N GLN A 65 6.81 4.03 -6.84
CA GLN A 65 8.14 3.75 -6.35
C GLN A 65 9.10 3.34 -7.46
N TYR A 66 8.63 2.57 -8.44
CA TYR A 66 9.39 2.26 -9.64
C TYR A 66 9.77 3.52 -10.43
N ILE A 67 8.82 4.45 -10.62
CA ILE A 67 9.06 5.72 -11.32
C ILE A 67 10.07 6.60 -10.57
N LEU A 68 9.89 6.79 -9.26
CA LEU A 68 10.80 7.59 -8.42
C LEU A 68 12.24 7.07 -8.49
N ARG A 69 12.40 5.74 -8.52
CA ARG A 69 13.73 5.12 -8.65
C ARG A 69 14.37 5.33 -10.01
N GLN A 70 13.58 5.41 -11.08
CA GLN A 70 14.12 5.74 -12.40
C GLN A 70 14.57 7.21 -12.48
N GLN A 71 13.91 8.09 -11.74
CA GLN A 71 14.23 9.53 -11.71
C GLN A 71 15.39 9.88 -10.79
N THR A 72 15.67 9.06 -9.77
CA THR A 72 16.73 9.34 -8.79
C THR A 72 18.05 8.70 -9.27
N GLU A 73 19.10 9.50 -9.47
CA GLU A 73 20.43 9.03 -9.92
C GLU A 73 21.13 8.10 -8.91
N ASN A 74 20.68 8.10 -7.65
CA ASN A 74 21.13 7.19 -6.60
C ASN A 74 20.52 5.80 -6.76
N LYS A 75 21.19 4.95 -7.55
CA LYS A 75 20.91 3.51 -7.70
C LYS A 75 21.19 2.68 -6.43
N SER A 76 21.54 3.32 -5.33
CA SER A 76 21.97 2.70 -4.06
C SER A 76 20.83 2.19 -3.17
N GLN A 77 19.56 2.47 -3.48
CA GLN A 77 18.45 1.84 -2.77
C GLN A 77 18.22 0.40 -3.24
N ASP A 78 18.22 -0.52 -2.28
CA ASP A 78 17.96 -1.93 -2.51
C ASP A 78 16.58 -2.14 -3.16
N LYS A 79 16.52 -3.01 -4.18
CA LYS A 79 15.29 -3.30 -4.90
C LYS A 79 14.24 -3.93 -4.00
N ASP A 80 14.67 -4.72 -3.03
CA ASP A 80 13.78 -5.53 -2.21
C ASP A 80 13.17 -4.71 -1.06
N GLU A 81 13.93 -3.77 -0.49
CA GLU A 81 13.43 -2.76 0.45
C GLU A 81 12.32 -1.92 -0.19
N SER A 82 12.43 -1.68 -1.51
CA SER A 82 11.49 -0.86 -2.25
C SER A 82 10.09 -1.49 -2.32
N TRP A 83 9.95 -2.70 -2.85
CA TRP A 83 8.63 -3.35 -3.00
C TRP A 83 7.95 -3.64 -1.67
N THR A 84 8.77 -3.94 -0.66
CA THR A 84 8.37 -4.15 0.71
C THR A 84 7.68 -2.92 1.30
N ALA A 85 8.25 -1.74 1.09
CA ALA A 85 7.67 -0.48 1.54
C ALA A 85 6.32 -0.18 0.87
N ALA A 86 6.19 -0.44 -0.44
CA ALA A 86 4.91 -0.30 -1.15
C ALA A 86 3.84 -1.25 -0.60
N ALA A 87 4.18 -2.53 -0.41
CA ALA A 87 3.27 -3.55 0.12
C ALA A 87 2.81 -3.22 1.54
N TRP A 88 3.73 -2.81 2.42
CA TRP A 88 3.40 -2.44 3.78
C TRP A 88 2.53 -1.20 3.85
N THR A 89 2.87 -0.16 3.08
CA THR A 89 2.09 1.08 3.03
C THR A 89 0.68 0.82 2.52
N ALA A 90 0.52 -0.05 1.51
CA ALA A 90 -0.80 -0.45 1.02
C ALA A 90 -1.63 -1.17 2.10
N CYS A 91 -1.03 -2.14 2.81
CA CYS A 91 -1.68 -2.82 3.94
C CYS A 91 -2.11 -1.83 5.03
N HIS A 92 -1.21 -0.93 5.43
CA HIS A 92 -1.49 0.06 6.47
C HIS A 92 -2.64 0.99 6.03
N LEU A 93 -2.55 1.55 4.83
CA LEU A 93 -3.57 2.47 4.29
C LEU A 93 -4.94 1.80 4.21
N VAL A 94 -5.02 0.60 3.63
CA VAL A 94 -6.30 -0.09 3.48
C VAL A 94 -6.88 -0.49 4.83
N LYS A 95 -6.06 -0.97 5.78
CA LYS A 95 -6.55 -1.26 7.14
C LYS A 95 -7.09 -0.02 7.83
N ARG A 96 -6.32 1.08 7.85
CA ARG A 96 -6.76 2.34 8.43
C ARG A 96 -8.06 2.85 7.80
N THR A 97 -8.16 2.79 6.48
CA THR A 97 -9.36 3.20 5.73
C THR A 97 -10.56 2.29 6.03
N THR A 98 -10.37 0.97 6.12
CA THR A 98 -11.45 0.04 6.51
C THR A 98 -11.94 0.29 7.94
N ARG A 99 -11.05 0.68 8.86
CA ARG A 99 -11.41 1.03 10.23
C ARG A 99 -12.28 2.28 10.27
N MET A 100 -11.92 3.31 9.52
CA MET A 100 -12.70 4.55 9.42
C MET A 100 -14.05 4.31 8.74
N ALA A 101 -14.08 3.56 7.63
CA ALA A 101 -15.34 3.19 6.98
C ALA A 101 -16.25 2.36 7.91
N TRP A 102 -15.68 1.49 8.75
CA TRP A 102 -16.43 0.74 9.75
C TRP A 102 -16.99 1.63 10.86
N GLN A 103 -16.27 2.70 11.25
CA GLN A 103 -16.74 3.62 12.28
C GLN A 103 -18.07 4.28 11.89
N ASP A 104 -18.24 4.60 10.60
CA ASP A 104 -19.44 5.25 10.08
C ASP A 104 -20.52 4.24 9.67
N GLN A 105 -20.16 3.25 8.84
CA GLN A 105 -21.14 2.39 8.18
C GLN A 105 -21.48 1.13 8.98
N LYS A 106 -20.63 0.72 9.92
CA LYS A 106 -20.79 -0.51 10.71
C LYS A 106 -21.15 -1.70 9.80
N ARG A 107 -22.26 -2.38 10.10
CA ARG A 107 -22.76 -3.55 9.35
C ARG A 107 -23.09 -3.23 7.89
N ALA A 108 -23.36 -1.98 7.54
CA ALA A 108 -23.64 -1.57 6.17
C ALA A 108 -22.38 -1.40 5.31
N MET A 109 -21.17 -1.35 5.90
CA MET A 109 -19.92 -1.08 5.17
C MET A 109 -19.73 -1.96 3.94
N THR A 110 -19.40 -1.34 2.82
CA THR A 110 -19.10 -1.96 1.52
C THR A 110 -17.73 -1.51 1.01
N ALA A 111 -17.24 -2.11 -0.09
CA ALA A 111 -15.99 -1.67 -0.72
C ALA A 111 -16.02 -0.21 -1.21
N PRO A 112 -17.11 0.30 -1.83
CA PRO A 112 -17.22 1.72 -2.18
C PRO A 112 -17.00 2.69 -1.01
N ASP A 113 -17.49 2.35 0.20
CA ASP A 113 -17.30 3.18 1.40
C ASP A 113 -15.83 3.33 1.80
N ILE A 114 -15.03 2.29 1.53
CA ILE A 114 -13.57 2.28 1.76
C ILE A 114 -12.91 3.10 0.66
N LEU A 115 -13.25 2.84 -0.61
CA LEU A 115 -12.66 3.52 -1.76
C LEU A 115 -12.87 5.04 -1.70
N ALA A 116 -14.07 5.49 -1.32
CA ALA A 116 -14.41 6.90 -1.19
C ALA A 116 -13.57 7.65 -0.15
N ARG A 117 -12.98 6.95 0.83
CA ARG A 117 -12.13 7.55 1.89
C ARG A 117 -10.64 7.39 1.63
N LEU A 118 -10.25 6.50 0.73
CA LEU A 118 -8.87 6.07 0.57
C LEU A 118 -7.91 7.24 0.36
N GLY A 119 -8.27 8.21 -0.49
CA GLY A 119 -7.47 9.41 -0.75
C GLY A 119 -7.27 10.27 0.51
N ARG A 120 -8.35 10.61 1.21
CA ARG A 120 -8.28 11.38 2.45
C ARG A 120 -7.42 10.70 3.52
N VAL A 121 -7.54 9.39 3.69
CA VAL A 121 -6.73 8.65 4.68
C VAL A 121 -5.27 8.62 4.27
N PHE A 122 -4.98 8.53 2.97
CA PHE A 122 -3.63 8.63 2.46
C PHE A 122 -3.01 9.99 2.77
N ASP A 123 -3.75 11.07 2.53
CA ASP A 123 -3.38 12.45 2.87
C ASP A 123 -3.09 12.66 4.36
N GLU A 124 -3.95 12.09 5.23
CA GLU A 124 -3.74 12.11 6.69
C GLU A 124 -2.50 11.31 7.12
N MET A 125 -2.18 10.21 6.41
CA MET A 125 -0.99 9.39 6.69
C MET A 125 0.32 10.08 6.30
N ILE A 126 0.33 10.79 5.17
CA ILE A 126 1.52 11.52 4.69
C ILE A 126 1.70 12.88 5.39
N GLY A 127 0.67 13.37 6.08
CA GLY A 127 0.71 14.60 6.87
C GLY A 127 0.64 15.86 6.01
N GLN A 128 -0.49 16.10 5.34
CA GLN A 128 -0.67 17.30 4.51
C GLN A 128 -0.38 18.62 5.27
N GLU A 129 0.76 19.23 4.96
CA GLU A 129 0.86 20.68 4.74
C GLU A 129 0.82 20.93 3.23
N TYR A 130 -0.38 21.08 2.67
CA TYR A 130 -0.55 21.80 1.41
C TYR A 130 -0.93 23.23 1.76
N ASN A 131 0.07 24.13 1.82
CA ASN A 131 -0.20 25.56 1.79
C ASN A 131 -0.63 25.92 0.37
N GLU A 132 -1.93 26.14 0.16
CA GLU A 132 -2.46 26.83 -1.01
C GLU A 132 -2.09 28.33 -0.92
N SER A 133 -0.81 28.66 -1.05
CA SER A 133 -0.32 30.01 -1.37
C SER A 133 0.07 30.08 -2.84
N GLY A 134 -0.83 29.62 -3.71
CA GLY A 134 -0.88 29.99 -5.13
C GLY A 134 -2.02 30.98 -5.30
N SER A 135 -1.81 32.21 -4.85
CA SER A 135 -2.74 33.33 -4.96
C SER A 135 -3.35 33.44 -6.36
N ASP A 136 -4.68 33.40 -6.37
CA ASP A 136 -5.56 34.17 -7.24
C ASP A 136 -4.88 35.49 -7.67
N GLY A 137 -4.69 35.68 -8.97
CA GLY A 137 -3.89 36.80 -9.46
C GLY A 137 -3.59 36.79 -10.96
N ASP A 138 -4.57 36.47 -11.81
CA ASP A 138 -4.56 36.98 -13.19
C ASP A 138 -5.97 37.39 -13.63
N LYS A 139 -6.41 38.51 -13.05
CA LYS A 139 -7.43 39.37 -13.64
C LYS A 139 -6.77 40.72 -13.93
N ALA A 140 -6.79 41.07 -15.21
CA ALA A 140 -6.66 42.42 -15.78
C ALA A 140 -5.32 43.15 -15.59
N VAL A 141 -4.55 43.23 -16.68
CA VAL A 141 -4.28 44.49 -17.40
C VAL A 141 -4.38 44.25 -18.90
#